data_AF-A0A2N3E9M2-F1
#
_entry.id   AF-A0A2N3E9M2-F1
#
_cell.length_a   1.000
_cell.length_b   1.000
_cell.length_c   1.000
_cell.angle_alpha   90.00
_cell.angle_beta   90.00
_cell.angle_gamma   90.00
#
_symmetry.space_group_name_H-M   'P 1'
#
loop_
_entity.id
_entity.type
_entity.pdbx_description
1 polymer ?
#
loop_
_entity_poly.entity_id
_entity_poly.type
_entity_poly.pdbx_seq_one_letter_code
_entity_poly.pdbx_strand_id
1 'polypeptide(L)'
;MSARLLVLLAVILAFGALSALALMEAGYLGIFLQHFETYAGLQVLTDLVIVCVLAIIWMVHDGRTSGVTPWPFVALTLAAGAFGPLFYLVAREIKSRTAA
;
A
#
# COMPACT_ATOMS: atom_id res chain seq x y z
N MET A 1 -5.86 -10.06 -19.46
CA MET A 1 -5.38 -9.09 -18.44
C MET A 1 -3.91 -8.78 -18.71
N SER A 2 -3.43 -7.55 -18.48
CA SER A 2 -1.99 -7.24 -18.65
C SER A 2 -1.19 -8.01 -17.62
N ALA A 3 0.03 -8.41 -17.98
CA ALA A 3 0.96 -9.03 -17.05
C ALA A 3 1.16 -8.17 -15.80
N ARG A 4 1.22 -6.83 -15.96
CA ARG A 4 1.32 -5.87 -14.85
C ARG A 4 0.16 -5.97 -13.87
N LEU A 5 -1.08 -5.98 -14.38
CA LEU A 5 -2.27 -6.10 -13.53
C LEU A 5 -2.31 -7.45 -12.79
N LEU A 6 -1.93 -8.54 -13.46
CA LEU A 6 -1.85 -9.85 -12.83
C LEU A 6 -0.83 -9.89 -11.70
N VAL A 7 0.36 -9.31 -11.91
CA VAL A 7 1.38 -9.21 -10.87
C VAL A 7 0.90 -8.37 -9.68
N LEU A 8 0.26 -7.22 -9.93
CA LEU A 8 -0.29 -6.40 -8.84
C LEU A 8 -1.32 -7.15 -8.01
N LEU A 9 -2.25 -7.85 -8.66
CA LEU A 9 -3.27 -8.64 -7.96
C LEU A 9 -2.66 -9.80 -7.19
N ALA A 10 -1.67 -10.50 -7.75
CA ALA A 10 -0.97 -11.57 -7.06
C ALA A 10 -0.26 -11.05 -5.80
N VAL A 11 0.42 -9.91 -5.89
CA VAL A 11 1.09 -9.26 -4.74
C VAL A 11 0.06 -8.85 -3.68
N ILE A 12 -1.05 -8.22 -4.08
CA ILE A 12 -2.13 -7.83 -3.15
C ILE A 12 -2.71 -9.05 -2.43
N LEU A 13 -2.96 -10.15 -3.14
CA LEU A 13 -3.51 -11.37 -2.55
C LEU A 13 -2.53 -12.02 -1.58
N ALA A 14 -1.26 -12.14 -1.97
CA ALA A 14 -0.22 -12.74 -1.12
C ALA A 14 0.03 -11.90 0.14
N PHE A 15 0.19 -10.58 -0.02
CA PHE A 15 0.38 -9.66 1.10
C PHE A 15 -0.88 -9.53 1.97
N GLY A 16 -2.06 -9.61 1.35
CA GLY A 16 -3.36 -9.70 2.03
C GLY A 16 -3.46 -10.92 2.93
N ALA A 17 -3.07 -12.10 2.43
CA ALA A 17 -3.03 -13.33 3.21
C ALA A 17 -2.07 -13.21 4.40
N LEU A 18 -0.86 -12.72 4.18
CA LEU A 18 0.11 -12.49 5.25
C LEU A 18 -0.43 -11.50 6.30
N SER A 19 -1.03 -10.40 5.85
CA SER A 19 -1.61 -9.37 6.73
C SER A 19 -2.77 -9.91 7.56
N ALA A 20 -3.63 -10.76 6.97
CA ALA A 20 -4.72 -11.40 7.68
C ALA A 20 -4.21 -12.35 8.78
N LEU A 21 -3.18 -13.16 8.46
CA LEU A 21 -2.54 -14.03 9.45
C LEU A 21 -1.90 -13.23 10.59
N ALA A 22 -1.17 -12.16 10.27
CA ALA A 22 -0.57 -11.27 11.28
C ALA A 22 -1.64 -10.59 12.16
N LEU A 23 -2.77 -10.19 11.57
CA LEU A 23 -3.91 -9.63 12.32
C LEU A 23 -4.56 -10.67 13.24
N MET A 24 -4.64 -11.93 12.83
CA MET A 24 -5.17 -13.00 13.68
C MET A 24 -4.23 -13.31 14.85
N GLU A 25 -2.92 -13.21 14.65
CA GLU A 25 -1.91 -13.52 15.67
C GLU A 25 -1.69 -12.37 16.65
N ALA A 26 -1.44 -11.16 16.16
CA ALA A 26 -1.03 -10.01 16.97
C ALA A 26 -2.14 -8.97 17.14
N GLY A 27 -3.20 -9.01 16.33
CA GLY A 27 -4.16 -7.91 16.23
C GLY A 27 -3.57 -6.66 15.59
N TYR A 28 -4.41 -5.68 15.25
CA TYR A 28 -3.96 -4.49 14.52
C TYR A 28 -2.92 -3.69 15.30
N LEU A 29 -3.16 -3.41 16.58
CA LEU A 29 -2.22 -2.66 17.41
C LEU A 29 -0.98 -3.48 17.79
N GLY A 30 -1.12 -4.79 17.98
CA GLY A 30 0.02 -5.64 18.38
C GLY A 30 1.11 -5.70 17.31
N ILE A 31 0.72 -5.67 16.03
CA ILE A 31 1.67 -5.56 14.90
C ILE A 31 2.60 -4.36 15.11
N PHE A 32 2.09 -3.20 15.51
CA PHE A 32 2.91 -2.02 15.74
C PHE A 32 3.70 -2.12 17.05
N LEU A 33 3.07 -2.59 18.13
CA LEU A 33 3.71 -2.70 19.45
C LEU A 33 4.99 -3.53 19.43
N GLN A 34 5.01 -4.66 18.70
CA GLN A 34 6.21 -5.49 18.55
C GLN A 34 7.40 -4.74 17.93
N HIS A 35 7.14 -3.76 17.06
CA HIS A 35 8.21 -2.98 16.43
C HIS A 35 8.79 -1.92 17.37
N PHE A 36 8.10 -1.56 18.46
CA PHE A 36 8.60 -0.61 19.46
C PHE A 36 9.54 -1.26 20.50
N GLU A 37 9.63 -2.58 20.55
CA GLU A 37 10.44 -3.30 21.55
C GLU A 37 11.94 -3.24 21.28
N THR A 38 12.35 -3.01 20.03
CA THR A 38 13.77 -3.02 19.64
C THR A 38 14.11 -1.91 18.65
N TYR A 39 15.37 -1.45 18.66
CA TYR A 39 15.84 -0.48 17.66
C TYR A 39 15.75 -1.00 16.21
N ALA A 40 15.91 -2.31 16.01
CA ALA A 40 15.72 -2.92 14.70
C ALA A 40 14.26 -2.80 14.23
N GLY A 41 13.30 -3.13 15.10
CA GLY A 41 11.87 -2.95 14.81
C GLY A 41 11.51 -1.49 14.54
N LEU A 42 12.03 -0.56 15.36
CA LEU A 42 11.83 0.87 15.20
C LEU A 42 12.38 1.37 13.87
N GLN A 43 13.55 0.90 13.45
CA GLN A 43 14.14 1.27 12.18
C GLN A 43 13.25 0.82 11.01
N VAL A 44 12.77 -0.42 11.01
CA VAL A 44 11.87 -0.94 9.95
C VAL A 44 10.54 -0.19 9.92
N LEU A 45 9.94 0.08 11.09
CA LEU A 45 8.71 0.87 11.17
C LEU A 45 8.90 2.30 10.65
N THR A 46 10.03 2.92 10.99
CA THR A 46 10.37 4.27 10.51
C THR A 46 10.56 4.29 9.00
N ASP A 47 11.26 3.30 8.44
CA ASP A 47 11.43 3.14 6.99
C ASP A 47 10.08 2.99 6.29
N LEU A 48 9.19 2.15 6.83
CA LEU A 48 7.83 1.99 6.33
C LEU A 48 7.04 3.32 6.31
N VAL A 49 7.12 4.10 7.40
CA VAL A 49 6.47 5.43 7.46
C VAL A 49 7.02 6.37 6.39
N ILE A 50 8.34 6.43 6.23
CA ILE A 50 8.99 7.26 5.20
C ILE A 50 8.52 6.85 3.81
N VAL A 51 8.55 5.55 3.48
CA VAL A 51 8.10 5.03 2.19
C VAL A 51 6.62 5.33 1.96
N CYS A 52 5.77 5.21 2.97
CA CYS A 52 4.34 5.56 2.87
C CYS A 52 4.16 7.05 2.56
N VAL A 53 4.90 7.94 3.23
CA VAL A 53 4.85 9.39 2.97
C VAL A 53 5.31 9.69 1.54
N LEU A 54 6.43 9.11 1.10
CA LEU A 54 6.93 9.27 -0.27
C LEU A 54 5.91 8.76 -1.30
N ALA A 55 5.30 7.60 -1.04
CA ALA A 55 4.28 7.04 -1.91
C ALA A 55 3.02 7.92 -1.98
N ILE A 56 2.57 8.50 -0.86
CA ILE A 56 1.46 9.46 -0.83
C ILE A 56 1.78 10.69 -1.67
N ILE A 57 2.97 11.29 -1.49
CA ILE A 57 3.41 12.45 -2.28
C ILE A 57 3.40 12.11 -3.77
N TRP A 58 3.93 10.94 -4.14
CA TRP A 58 3.94 10.46 -5.51
C TRP A 58 2.53 10.25 -6.06
N MET A 59 1.63 9.57 -5.35
CA MET A 59 0.25 9.34 -5.80
C MET A 59 -0.51 10.65 -6.00
N VAL A 60 -0.33 11.63 -5.12
CA VAL A 60 -0.99 12.93 -5.23
C VAL A 60 -0.52 13.68 -6.47
N HIS A 61 0.77 13.59 -6.81
CA HIS A 61 1.32 14.19 -8.02
C HIS A 61 0.88 13.43 -9.28
N ASP A 62 1.03 12.10 -9.31
CA ASP A 62 0.67 11.24 -10.44
C ASP A 62 -0.85 11.24 -10.72
N GLY A 63 -1.69 11.41 -9.69
CA GLY A 63 -3.14 11.47 -9.84
C GLY A 63 -3.60 12.65 -10.71
N ARG A 64 -2.82 13.74 -10.73
CA ARG A 64 -3.10 14.93 -11.56
C ARG A 64 -2.88 14.66 -13.06
N THR A 65 -1.95 13.77 -13.41
CA THR A 65 -1.60 13.47 -14.80
C THR A 65 -2.32 12.22 -15.31
N SER A 66 -2.51 11.22 -14.46
CA SER A 66 -3.27 9.99 -14.77
C SER A 66 -4.79 10.17 -14.67
N GLY A 67 -5.25 11.24 -14.00
CA GLY A 67 -6.64 11.54 -13.71
C GLY A 67 -7.30 10.54 -12.74
N VAL A 68 -6.51 9.75 -12.02
CA VAL A 68 -7.00 8.90 -10.93
C VAL A 68 -7.07 9.75 -9.67
N THR A 69 -8.22 9.77 -8.98
CA THR A 69 -8.36 10.48 -7.71
C THR A 69 -7.55 9.75 -6.61
N PRO A 70 -6.50 10.38 -6.03
CA PRO A 70 -5.57 9.68 -5.15
C PRO A 70 -6.09 9.50 -3.70
N TRP A 71 -7.03 10.33 -3.25
CA TRP A 71 -7.45 10.43 -1.85
C TRP A 71 -7.93 9.13 -1.18
N PRO A 72 -8.72 8.25 -1.85
CA PRO A 72 -9.10 6.97 -1.25
C PRO A 72 -7.87 6.09 -0.94
N PHE A 73 -6.87 6.13 -1.82
CA PHE A 73 -5.63 5.38 -1.68
C PHE A 73 -4.68 6.00 -0.65
N VAL A 74 -4.70 7.32 -0.49
CA VAL A 74 -4.01 8.01 0.61
C VAL A 74 -4.56 7.55 1.95
N ALA A 75 -5.89 7.57 2.13
CA ALA A 75 -6.53 7.08 3.35
C ALA A 75 -6.20 5.61 3.62
N LEU A 76 -6.21 4.78 2.58
CA LEU A 76 -5.82 3.37 2.69
C LEU A 76 -4.34 3.21 3.04
N THR A 77 -3.45 4.06 2.53
CA THR A 77 -2.02 4.03 2.88
C THR A 77 -1.80 4.35 4.35
N LEU A 78 -2.52 5.33 4.89
CA LEU A 78 -2.42 5.71 6.30
C LEU A 78 -2.93 4.61 7.23
N ALA A 79 -3.98 3.88 6.82
CA ALA A 79 -4.56 2.81 7.63
C ALA A 79 -3.83 1.46 7.49
N ALA A 80 -3.30 1.16 6.30
CA ALA A 80 -2.87 -0.19 5.93
C ALA A 80 -1.52 -0.21 5.19
N GLY A 81 -0.78 0.90 5.15
CA GLY A 81 0.54 0.97 4.54
C GLY A 81 0.52 0.66 3.04
N ALA A 82 1.26 -0.35 2.61
CA ALA A 82 1.50 -0.66 1.20
C ALA A 82 0.24 -0.97 0.37
N PHE A 83 -0.91 -1.28 0.99
CA PHE A 83 -2.16 -1.51 0.26
C PHE A 83 -2.59 -0.28 -0.55
N GLY A 84 -2.44 0.94 -0.02
CA GLY A 84 -2.85 2.15 -0.72
C GLY A 84 -2.18 2.32 -2.09
N PRO A 85 -0.83 2.34 -2.17
CA PRO A 85 -0.12 2.44 -3.44
C PRO A 85 -0.38 1.26 -4.38
N LEU A 86 -0.53 0.04 -3.86
CA LEU A 86 -0.85 -1.15 -4.67
C LEU A 86 -2.22 -1.02 -5.36
N PHE A 87 -3.26 -0.64 -4.61
CA PHE A 87 -4.59 -0.42 -5.17
C PHE A 87 -4.65 0.80 -6.09
N TYR A 88 -3.86 1.85 -5.80
CA TYR A 88 -3.73 3.00 -6.69
C TYR A 88 -3.17 2.59 -8.06
N LEU A 89 -2.12 1.77 -8.09
CA LEU A 89 -1.52 1.26 -9.33
C LEU A 89 -2.52 0.41 -10.12
N VAL A 90 -3.35 -0.39 -9.45
CA VAL A 90 -4.43 -1.15 -10.09
C VAL A 90 -5.44 -0.21 -10.76
N ALA A 91 -5.93 0.80 -10.03
CA ALA A 91 -6.89 1.76 -10.55
C ALA A 91 -6.32 2.54 -11.76
N ARG A 92 -5.04 2.93 -11.68
CA ARG A 92 -4.33 3.59 -12.77
C ARG A 92 -4.18 2.71 -14.00
N GLU A 93 -3.81 1.45 -13.84
CA GLU A 93 -3.69 0.50 -14.96
C GLU A 93 -5.04 0.29 -15.64
N ILE A 94 -6.12 0.11 -14.86
CA ILE A 94 -7.48 -0.01 -15.40
C ILE A 94 -7.86 1.23 -16.21
N LYS A 95 -7.65 2.43 -15.63
CA LYS A 95 -7.99 3.68 -16.32
C LYS A 95 -7.19 3.89 -17.60
N SER A 96 -5.89 3.62 -17.58
CA SER A 96 -5.02 3.74 -18.77
C SER A 96 -5.47 2.85 -19.92
N ARG A 97 -6.08 1.70 -19.61
CA ARG A 97 -6.61 0.75 -20.59
C ARG A 97 -7.95 1.16 -21.16
N THR A 98 -8.80 1.80 -20.36
CA THR A 98 -10.07 2.35 -20.86
C THR A 98 -9.85 3.54 -21.81
N ALA A 99 -8.72 4.22 -21.69
CA ALA A 99 -8.34 5.35 -22.54
C ALA A 99 -7.60 4.95 -23.83
N ALA A 100 -7.28 3.66 -24.03
CA ALA A 100 -6.57 3.11 -25.18
C ALA A 100 -7.53 2.32 -26.08
#